data_AF-A0A7X6XWQ7-F1
#
_entry.id   AF-A0A7X6XWQ7-F1
#
_cell.length_a   1.000
_cell.length_b   1.000
_cell.length_c   1.000
_cell.angle_alpha   90.00
_cell.angle_beta   90.00
_cell.angle_gamma   90.00
#
_symmetry.space_group_name_H-M   'P 1'
#
loop_
_entity.id
_entity.type
_entity.pdbx_description
1 polymer ?
#
loop_
_entity_poly.entity_id
_entity_poly.type
_entity_poly.pdbx_seq_one_letter_code
_entity_poly.pdbx_strand_id
1 'polypeptide(L)'
;MFKKISFILILMLLLGQVLSGFSFAQDEDLPNDIQSKLVLDVNQILNNSTFRISRSQLNSALAAYSRQRNSRWDMENISIYLRDYTGDGKPEIVIISSTYTGQKYIDIFSVTFNRISQIFSGRGKYINLYKNSFSISNVGYDGRY
;
A
#
# COMPACT_ATOMS: atom_id res chain seq x y z
N MET A 1 -31.29 8.60 -40.12
CA MET A 1 -30.20 9.30 -39.39
C MET A 1 -30.02 8.88 -37.92
N PHE A 2 -30.54 7.72 -37.48
CA PHE A 2 -30.52 7.32 -36.06
C PHE A 2 -29.36 6.41 -35.60
N LYS A 3 -28.45 6.00 -36.49
CA LYS A 3 -27.39 5.02 -36.13
C LYS A 3 -26.21 5.61 -35.32
N LYS A 4 -25.99 6.93 -35.35
CA LYS A 4 -24.84 7.57 -34.69
C LYS A 4 -25.05 7.88 -33.20
N ILE A 5 -26.30 8.01 -32.75
CA ILE A 5 -26.63 8.32 -31.36
C ILE A 5 -26.41 7.10 -30.45
N SER A 6 -26.63 5.89 -30.99
CA SER A 6 -26.49 4.64 -30.23
C SER A 6 -25.06 4.38 -29.74
N PHE A 7 -24.05 4.72 -30.55
CA PHE A 7 -22.65 4.48 -30.19
C PHE A 7 -22.17 5.39 -29.06
N ILE A 8 -22.62 6.65 -29.03
CA ILE A 8 -22.30 7.61 -27.98
C ILE A 8 -22.94 7.19 -26.66
N LEU A 9 -24.17 6.65 -26.70
CA LEU A 9 -24.88 6.20 -25.51
C LEU A 9 -24.23 4.96 -24.89
N ILE A 10 -23.82 4.00 -25.74
CA ILE A 10 -23.08 2.80 -25.31
C ILE A 10 -21.71 3.17 -24.74
N LEU A 11 -21.02 4.13 -25.36
CA LEU A 11 -19.73 4.64 -24.87
C LEU A 11 -19.89 5.33 -23.50
N MET A 12 -20.96 6.12 -23.29
CA MET A 12 -21.26 6.73 -21.99
C MET A 12 -21.63 5.71 -20.91
N LEU A 13 -22.35 4.64 -21.25
CA LEU A 13 -22.65 3.55 -20.32
C LEU A 13 -21.39 2.77 -19.92
N LEU A 14 -20.46 2.55 -20.85
CA LEU A 14 -19.15 1.94 -20.56
C LEU A 14 -18.25 2.86 -19.72
N LEU A 15 -18.25 4.18 -19.98
CA LEU A 15 -17.54 5.16 -19.14
C LEU A 15 -18.14 5.26 -17.73
N GLY A 16 -19.45 5.12 -17.58
CA GLY A 16 -20.12 5.01 -16.28
C GLY A 16 -19.69 3.79 -15.46
N GLN A 17 -19.35 2.68 -16.12
CA GLN A 17 -18.82 1.48 -15.46
C GLN A 17 -17.35 1.58 -15.07
N VAL A 18 -16.55 2.39 -15.78
CA VAL A 18 -15.16 2.67 -15.39
C VAL A 18 -15.08 3.67 -14.23
N LEU A 19 -16.08 4.55 -14.09
CA LEU A 19 -16.17 5.52 -12.98
C LEU A 19 -16.87 4.97 -11.73
N SER A 20 -17.72 3.95 -11.86
CA SER A 20 -18.36 3.29 -10.70
C SER A 20 -17.44 2.35 -9.92
N GLY A 21 -16.20 2.13 -10.40
CA GLY A 21 -15.12 1.52 -9.62
C GLY A 21 -14.46 2.47 -8.59
N PHE A 22 -14.83 3.76 -8.60
CA PHE A 22 -14.43 4.76 -7.59
C PHE A 22 -15.67 5.31 -6.87
N SER A 23 -16.63 4.46 -6.52
CA SER A 23 -17.45 4.80 -5.36
C SER A 23 -16.53 4.76 -4.15
N PHE A 24 -16.23 5.96 -3.62
CA PHE A 24 -15.92 6.15 -2.22
C PHE A 24 -17.05 5.48 -1.43
N ALA A 25 -16.87 4.20 -1.10
CA ALA A 25 -17.62 3.55 -0.04
C ALA A 25 -17.06 4.13 1.26
N GLN A 26 -17.62 5.29 1.60
CA GLN A 26 -17.62 5.84 2.94
C GLN A 26 -18.51 4.92 3.76
N ASP A 27 -17.93 3.89 4.37
CA ASP A 27 -18.53 3.27 5.55
C ASP A 27 -17.46 2.62 6.44
N GLU A 28 -17.53 3.06 7.70
CA GLU A 28 -16.94 2.55 8.95
C GLU A 28 -15.41 2.62 9.15
N ASP A 29 -15.00 3.75 9.74
CA ASP A 29 -13.93 3.90 10.75
C ASP A 29 -12.55 3.26 10.48
N LEU A 30 -11.91 3.64 9.37
CA LEU A 30 -10.49 3.98 9.46
C LEU A 30 -10.40 5.48 9.70
N PRO A 31 -9.65 5.98 10.72
CA PRO A 31 -9.55 7.41 10.96
C PRO A 31 -9.08 8.08 9.67
N ASN A 32 -9.86 9.05 9.16
CA ASN A 32 -9.62 9.78 7.91
C ASN A 32 -8.17 10.30 7.78
N ASP A 33 -7.47 10.44 8.90
CA ASP A 33 -6.05 10.81 9.00
C ASP A 33 -5.09 9.78 8.41
N ILE A 34 -5.34 8.47 8.57
CA ILE A 34 -4.46 7.41 8.05
C ILE A 34 -4.54 7.35 6.53
N GLN A 35 -5.75 7.44 5.97
CA GLN A 35 -5.94 7.45 4.52
C GLN A 35 -5.32 8.71 3.89
N SER A 36 -5.54 9.87 4.51
CA SER A 36 -4.94 11.13 4.06
C SER A 36 -3.41 11.07 4.09
N LYS A 37 -2.83 10.49 5.16
CA LYS A 37 -1.39 10.29 5.28
C LYS A 37 -0.84 9.34 4.22
N LEU A 38 -1.51 8.22 3.97
CA LEU A 38 -1.14 7.29 2.89
C LEU A 38 -1.09 7.99 1.54
N VAL A 39 -2.10 8.80 1.24
CA VAL A 39 -2.17 9.53 -0.04
C VAL A 39 -1.00 10.51 -0.17
N LEU A 40 -0.64 11.22 0.92
CA LEU A 40 0.52 12.11 0.93
C LEU A 40 1.83 11.36 0.71
N ASP A 41 2.07 10.27 1.46
CA ASP A 41 3.27 9.44 1.32
C ASP A 41 3.39 8.86 -0.09
N VAL A 42 2.29 8.35 -0.64
CA VAL A 42 2.21 7.83 -2.02
C VAL A 42 2.60 8.90 -3.03
N ASN A 43 2.00 10.09 -2.93
CA ASN A 43 2.28 11.18 -3.87
C ASN A 43 3.74 11.65 -3.77
N GLN A 44 4.29 11.73 -2.55
CA GLN A 44 5.69 12.07 -2.34
C GLN A 44 6.63 11.02 -2.95
N ILE A 45 6.33 9.73 -2.78
CA ILE A 45 7.10 8.63 -3.36
C ILE A 45 7.10 8.69 -4.88
N LEU A 46 5.92 8.87 -5.49
CA LEU A 46 5.79 8.94 -6.94
C LEU A 46 6.53 10.15 -7.54
N ASN A 47 6.63 11.25 -6.79
CA ASN A 47 7.23 12.49 -7.26
C ASN A 47 8.75 12.63 -6.98
N ASN A 48 9.28 11.92 -5.98
CA ASN A 48 10.64 12.20 -5.45
C ASN A 48 11.54 10.94 -5.35
N SER A 49 11.10 9.79 -5.84
CA SER A 49 11.93 8.58 -5.80
C SER A 49 12.94 8.54 -6.96
N THR A 50 14.20 8.27 -6.62
CA THR A 50 15.24 7.88 -7.60
C THR A 50 14.92 6.55 -8.28
N PHE A 51 13.96 5.80 -7.73
CA PHE A 51 13.49 4.52 -8.25
C PHE A 51 12.06 4.64 -8.79
N ARG A 52 11.84 4.29 -10.06
CA ARG A 52 10.52 4.42 -10.67
C ARG A 52 9.61 3.26 -10.25
N ILE A 53 8.68 3.53 -9.34
CA ILE A 53 7.56 2.64 -9.04
C ILE A 53 6.27 3.21 -9.64
N SER A 54 5.43 2.36 -10.23
CA SER A 54 4.16 2.79 -10.79
C SER A 54 3.08 2.91 -9.70
N ARG A 55 2.08 3.76 -9.95
CA ARG A 55 0.91 3.87 -9.07
C ARG A 55 0.15 2.54 -8.97
N SER A 56 0.13 1.72 -10.03
CA SER A 56 -0.53 0.41 -9.99
C SER A 56 0.21 -0.57 -9.07
N GLN A 57 1.54 -0.62 -9.12
CA GLN A 57 2.37 -1.46 -8.24
C GLN A 57 2.16 -1.08 -6.78
N LEU A 58 2.17 0.22 -6.48
CA LEU A 58 1.95 0.73 -5.13
C LEU A 58 0.53 0.42 -4.61
N ASN A 59 -0.50 0.62 -5.44
CA ASN A 59 -1.87 0.23 -5.11
C ASN A 59 -2.02 -1.27 -4.87
N SER A 60 -1.33 -2.11 -5.65
CA SER A 60 -1.32 -3.56 -5.45
C SER A 60 -0.68 -3.96 -4.11
N ALA A 61 0.40 -3.29 -3.70
CA ALA A 61 1.02 -3.53 -2.40
C ALA A 61 0.13 -3.07 -1.25
N LEU A 62 -0.48 -1.88 -1.37
CA LEU A 62 -1.47 -1.40 -0.39
C LEU A 62 -2.66 -2.34 -0.28
N ALA A 63 -3.19 -2.85 -1.40
CA ALA A 63 -4.27 -3.83 -1.38
C ALA A 63 -3.85 -5.17 -0.76
N ALA A 64 -2.60 -5.61 -0.96
CA ALA A 64 -2.05 -6.79 -0.28
C ALA A 64 -1.93 -6.58 1.23
N TYR A 65 -1.39 -5.43 1.64
CA TYR A 65 -1.30 -5.01 3.04
C TYR A 65 -2.67 -4.92 3.71
N SER A 66 -3.62 -4.21 3.10
CA SER A 66 -4.97 -4.04 3.64
C SER A 66 -5.66 -5.40 3.81
N ARG A 67 -5.54 -6.34 2.86
CA ARG A 67 -6.10 -7.70 3.03
C ARG A 67 -5.53 -8.43 4.25
N GLN A 68 -4.23 -8.28 4.52
CA GLN A 68 -3.59 -8.92 5.67
C GLN A 68 -3.96 -8.24 7.00
N ARG A 69 -4.15 -6.91 6.99
CA ARG A 69 -4.33 -6.10 8.21
C ARG A 69 -5.77 -5.59 8.41
N ASN A 70 -6.73 -6.01 7.56
CA ASN A 70 -8.10 -5.49 7.46
C ASN A 70 -8.93 -5.56 8.75
N SER A 71 -8.45 -6.29 9.77
CA SER A 71 -9.17 -6.52 11.02
C SER A 71 -8.62 -5.68 12.19
N ARG A 72 -7.69 -4.75 11.94
CA ARG A 72 -7.01 -3.99 13.01
C ARG A 72 -7.57 -2.59 13.17
N TRP A 73 -8.55 -2.49 14.06
CA TRP A 73 -9.22 -1.25 14.45
C TRP A 73 -8.29 -0.40 15.35
N ASP A 74 -7.14 -0.96 15.74
CA ASP A 74 -6.15 -0.35 16.61
C ASP A 74 -5.03 0.39 15.89
N MET A 75 -5.07 0.44 14.55
CA MET A 75 -4.07 1.13 13.75
C MET A 75 -4.16 2.65 13.99
N GLU A 76 -3.04 3.25 14.38
CA GLU A 76 -2.92 4.70 14.61
C GLU A 76 -2.14 5.38 13.48
N ASN A 77 -1.13 4.69 12.93
CA ASN A 77 -0.20 5.30 12.00
C ASN A 77 0.27 4.29 10.94
N ILE A 78 0.56 4.81 9.76
CA ILE A 78 1.15 4.08 8.64
C ILE A 78 2.15 4.97 7.90
N SER A 79 3.20 4.37 7.38
CA SER A 79 4.23 5.05 6.61
C SER A 79 4.80 4.12 5.54
N ILE A 80 5.09 4.65 4.36
CA ILE A 80 5.60 3.89 3.22
C ILE A 80 7.02 4.34 2.88
N TYR A 81 7.89 3.38 2.59
CA TYR A 81 9.26 3.63 2.15
C TYR A 81 9.61 2.77 0.93
N LEU A 82 10.57 3.26 0.13
CA LEU A 82 11.22 2.49 -0.92
C LEU A 82 12.66 2.21 -0.52
N ARG A 83 13.05 0.93 -0.45
CA ARG A 83 14.38 0.46 -0.03
C ARG A 83 14.74 -0.81 -0.78
N ASP A 84 15.96 -0.93 -1.26
CA ASP A 84 16.50 -2.16 -1.85
C ASP A 84 17.12 -3.01 -0.74
N TYR A 85 16.33 -3.95 -0.22
CA TYR A 85 16.73 -4.93 0.79
C TYR A 85 17.11 -6.29 0.20
N THR A 86 16.70 -6.57 -1.04
CA THR A 86 17.10 -7.80 -1.74
C THR A 86 18.47 -7.69 -2.41
N GLY A 87 18.96 -6.48 -2.62
CA GLY A 87 20.25 -6.19 -3.25
C GLY A 87 20.22 -6.35 -4.77
N ASP A 88 19.05 -6.39 -5.39
CA ASP A 88 18.88 -6.61 -6.83
C ASP A 88 18.87 -5.30 -7.66
N GLY A 89 19.06 -4.15 -7.00
CA GLY A 89 19.06 -2.83 -7.60
C GLY A 89 17.66 -2.24 -7.81
N LYS A 90 16.59 -2.94 -7.39
CA LYS A 90 15.20 -2.46 -7.40
C LYS A 90 14.72 -2.30 -5.96
N PRO A 91 13.93 -1.25 -5.66
CA PRO A 91 13.42 -1.11 -4.31
C PRO A 91 12.24 -2.04 -4.06
N GLU A 92 12.17 -2.54 -2.83
CA GLU A 92 10.96 -3.03 -2.23
C GLU A 92 10.10 -1.88 -1.70
N ILE A 93 8.78 -2.12 -1.66
CA ILE A 93 7.83 -1.30 -0.92
C ILE A 93 7.83 -1.77 0.53
N VAL A 94 8.18 -0.89 1.45
CA VAL A 94 8.19 -1.15 2.89
C VAL A 94 7.03 -0.38 3.51
N ILE A 95 6.11 -1.08 4.14
CA ILE A 95 5.00 -0.49 4.87
C ILE A 95 5.27 -0.70 6.37
N ILE A 96 5.36 0.40 7.10
CA ILE A 96 5.42 0.41 8.55
C ILE A 96 4.08 0.89 9.08
N SER A 97 3.51 0.16 10.02
CA SER A 97 2.33 0.62 10.74
C SER A 97 2.49 0.46 12.25
N SER A 98 1.77 1.28 13.00
CA SER A 98 1.74 1.19 14.46
C SER A 98 0.34 1.27 14.99
N THR A 99 0.12 0.61 16.11
CA THR A 99 -1.14 0.63 16.85
C THR A 99 -1.06 1.61 18.01
N TYR A 100 -2.22 2.01 18.56
CA TYR A 100 -2.29 2.87 19.74
C TYR A 100 -1.62 2.25 20.99
N THR A 101 -1.41 0.92 21.00
CA THR A 101 -0.68 0.20 22.06
C THR A 101 0.85 0.28 21.91
N GLY A 102 1.34 0.94 20.85
CA GLY A 102 2.76 1.09 20.54
C GLY A 102 3.39 -0.13 19.87
N GLN A 103 2.58 -1.13 19.47
CA GLN A 103 3.06 -2.25 18.67
C GLN A 103 3.26 -1.77 17.23
N LYS A 104 4.42 -2.11 16.63
CA LYS A 104 4.72 -1.79 15.24
C LYS A 104 4.76 -3.06 14.38
N TYR A 105 4.45 -2.86 13.10
CA TYR A 105 4.48 -3.88 12.05
C TYR A 105 5.34 -3.38 10.90
N ILE A 106 6.03 -4.31 10.25
CA ILE A 106 6.75 -4.08 9.01
C ILE A 106 6.31 -5.14 8.01
N ASP A 107 5.92 -4.69 6.82
CA ASP A 107 5.55 -5.54 5.71
C ASP A 107 6.37 -5.08 4.49
N ILE A 108 7.14 -6.00 3.89
CA ILE A 108 8.04 -5.71 2.76
C ILE A 108 7.54 -6.47 1.54
N PHE A 109 7.33 -5.73 0.47
CA PHE A 109 6.81 -6.22 -0.78
C PHE A 109 7.83 -6.01 -1.90
N SER A 110 8.25 -7.10 -2.52
CA SER A 110 9.02 -7.04 -3.77
C SER A 110 8.09 -6.83 -4.95
N VAL A 111 8.59 -6.07 -5.93
CA VAL A 111 7.87 -5.70 -7.13
C VAL A 111 8.60 -6.23 -8.36
N THR A 112 8.02 -7.27 -8.95
CA THR A 112 8.58 -7.91 -10.16
C THR A 112 7.59 -7.74 -11.30
N PHE A 113 7.90 -6.85 -12.23
CA PHE A 113 6.98 -6.39 -13.28
C PHE A 113 5.67 -5.87 -12.67
N ASN A 114 4.53 -6.50 -12.97
CA ASN A 114 3.23 -6.15 -12.42
C ASN A 114 2.80 -7.08 -11.26
N ARG A 115 3.73 -7.87 -10.72
CA ARG A 115 3.46 -8.76 -9.59
C ARG A 115 4.06 -8.18 -8.32
N ILE A 116 3.24 -8.15 -7.28
CA ILE A 116 3.66 -7.83 -5.93
C ILE A 116 3.73 -9.13 -5.14
N SER A 117 4.84 -9.35 -4.45
CA SER A 117 5.03 -10.49 -3.56
C SER A 117 5.50 -9.98 -2.22
N GLN A 118 4.78 -10.32 -1.14
CA GLN A 118 5.28 -10.08 0.20
C GLN A 118 6.46 -11.01 0.45
N ILE A 119 7.62 -10.43 0.70
CA ILE A 119 8.85 -11.19 0.96
C ILE A 119 9.21 -11.20 2.45
N PHE A 120 8.60 -10.31 3.22
CA PHE A 120 8.79 -10.26 4.67
C PHE A 120 7.56 -9.65 5.35
N SER A 121 7.22 -10.18 6.52
CA SER A 121 6.27 -9.61 7.46
C SER A 121 6.80 -9.83 8.87
N GLY A 122 6.71 -8.81 9.71
CA GLY A 122 7.15 -8.92 11.10
C GLY A 122 6.51 -7.87 12.00
N ARG A 123 6.71 -8.04 13.31
CA ARG A 123 6.20 -7.13 14.33
C ARG A 123 7.17 -6.97 15.50
N GLY A 124 7.21 -5.79 16.08
CA GLY A 124 7.96 -5.51 17.30
C GLY A 124 7.57 -4.18 17.91
N LYS A 125 8.05 -3.88 19.12
CA LYS A 125 7.84 -2.55 19.73
C LYS A 125 8.67 -1.48 19.03
N TYR A 126 9.83 -1.86 18.51
CA TYR A 126 10.72 -0.97 17.79
C TYR A 126 11.09 -1.55 16.44
N ILE A 127 10.99 -0.70 15.40
CA ILE A 127 11.42 -0.99 14.04
C ILE A 127 12.27 0.18 13.58
N ASN A 128 13.52 -0.12 13.20
CA ASN A 128 14.43 0.87 12.63
C ASN A 128 14.76 0.47 11.20
N LEU A 129 14.67 1.43 10.28
CA LEU A 129 15.02 1.26 8.88
C LEU A 129 16.41 1.88 8.63
N TYR A 130 17.28 1.11 8.01
CA TYR A 130 18.56 1.56 7.49
C TYR A 130 18.53 1.55 5.97
N LYS A 131 19.63 1.93 5.32
CA LYS A 131 19.69 2.02 3.86
C LYS A 131 19.43 0.65 3.20
N ASN A 132 20.10 -0.40 3.69
CA ASN A 132 20.09 -1.75 3.11
C ASN A 132 19.74 -2.83 4.15
N SER A 133 19.23 -2.43 5.31
CA SER A 133 18.81 -3.36 6.37
C SER A 133 17.73 -2.76 7.23
N PHE A 134 17.12 -3.59 8.07
CA PHE A 134 16.19 -3.15 9.10
C PHE A 134 16.43 -3.99 10.36
N SER A 135 16.02 -3.44 11.50
CA SER A 135 16.04 -4.16 12.78
C SER A 135 14.67 -4.14 13.43
N ILE A 136 14.28 -5.25 14.03
CA ILE A 136 13.08 -5.37 14.85
C ILE A 136 13.53 -5.79 16.24
N SER A 137 13.03 -5.12 17.28
CA SER A 137 13.32 -5.50 18.66
C SER A 137 12.07 -5.51 19.53
N ASN A 138 12.17 -6.22 20.67
CA ASN A 138 11.04 -6.60 21.50
C ASN A 138 9.95 -7.28 20.66
N VAL A 139 10.39 -8.33 19.95
CA VAL A 139 9.58 -9.08 18.99
C VAL A 139 8.63 -9.98 19.79
N GLY A 140 7.33 -9.67 19.75
CA GLY A 140 6.32 -10.67 20.02
C GLY A 140 6.31 -11.65 18.86
N TYR A 141 6.93 -12.82 19.01
CA TYR A 141 7.05 -13.87 18.00
C TYR A 141 5.72 -14.09 17.22
N ASP A 142 5.73 -14.09 15.88
CA ASP A 142 4.57 -14.53 15.06
C ASP A 142 4.89 -15.51 13.91
N GLY A 143 6.13 -16.03 13.87
CA GLY A 143 6.48 -17.36 13.38
C GLY A 143 5.92 -17.80 12.02
N ARG A 144 6.26 -17.13 10.91
CA ARG A 144 6.02 -17.69 9.57
C ARG A 144 7.28 -17.60 8.71
N TYR A 145 7.85 -18.77 8.42
CA TYR A 145 8.90 -19.04 7.44
C TYR A 145 8.26 -19.48 6.12
#